data_AF-A0A916CLG4-F1
#
_entry.id   AF-A0A916CLG4-F1
#
_cell.length_a   1.000
_cell.length_b   1.000
_cell.length_c   1.000
_cell.angle_alpha   90.00
_cell.angle_beta   90.00
_cell.angle_gamma   90.00
#
_symmetry.space_group_name_H-M   'P 1'
#
loop_
_entity.id
_entity.type
_entity.pdbx_description
1 polymer ?
#
loop_
_entity_poly.entity_id
_entity_poly.type
_entity_poly.pdbx_seq_one_letter_code
_entity_poly.pdbx_strand_id
1 'polypeptide(L)'
;MNKDWIRVLEGLRFDIVRREPLQARKEYDSRQVAEVTLDDSGQVRLVVTRDVAETKSEKRASRAGRTYQVYVEQKRVTLVNYRLRAGDDLGAVLTEMEKEIAK
;
A
#
# COMPACT_ATOMS: atom_id res chain seq x y z
N MET A 1 16.87 -10.48 11.39
CA MET A 1 16.30 -9.30 10.69
C MET A 1 17.40 -8.42 10.12
N ASN A 2 17.41 -8.19 8.80
CA ASN A 2 18.43 -7.38 8.15
C ASN A 2 18.17 -5.88 8.42
N LYS A 3 19.03 -5.23 9.21
CA LYS A 3 18.94 -3.79 9.51
C LYS A 3 19.00 -2.92 8.25
N ASP A 4 19.51 -3.47 7.15
CA ASP A 4 19.63 -2.76 5.87
C ASP A 4 18.26 -2.46 5.26
N TRP A 5 17.26 -3.33 5.42
CA TRP A 5 15.92 -3.11 4.87
C TRP A 5 15.20 -1.94 5.54
N ILE A 6 15.31 -1.85 6.87
CA ILE A 6 14.75 -0.74 7.66
C ILE A 6 15.33 0.59 7.17
N ARG A 7 16.66 0.67 7.02
CA ARG A 7 17.33 1.87 6.53
C ARG A 7 16.91 2.27 5.12
N VAL A 8 16.72 1.29 4.23
CA VAL A 8 16.23 1.54 2.86
C VAL A 8 14.81 2.09 2.89
N LEU A 9 13.91 1.50 3.67
CA LEU A 9 12.53 1.96 3.80
C LEU A 9 12.46 3.37 4.39
N GLU A 10 13.23 3.65 5.44
CA GLU A 10 13.37 5.00 6.01
C GLU A 10 13.90 6.00 4.98
N GLY A 11 14.93 5.62 4.20
CA GLY A 11 15.48 6.44 3.12
C GLY A 11 14.49 6.74 1.98
N LEU A 12 13.58 5.80 1.72
CA LEU A 12 12.47 5.95 0.77
C LEU A 12 11.24 6.66 1.36
N ARG A 13 11.34 7.12 2.61
CA ARG A 13 10.27 7.81 3.37
C ARG A 13 9.04 6.95 3.64
N PHE A 14 9.25 5.66 3.86
CA PHE A 14 8.21 4.80 4.43
C PHE A 14 8.25 4.88 5.96
N ASP A 15 7.10 5.08 6.57
CA ASP A 15 6.90 4.96 8.00
C ASP A 15 6.73 3.49 8.37
N ILE A 16 7.60 2.97 9.23
CA ILE A 16 7.56 1.56 9.64
C ILE A 16 6.46 1.38 10.69
N VAL A 17 5.46 0.59 10.35
CA VAL A 17 4.29 0.30 11.20
C VAL A 17 4.55 -0.90 12.11
N ARG A 18 5.27 -1.91 11.60
CA ARG A 18 5.60 -3.16 12.32
C ARG A 18 6.96 -3.70 11.87
N ARG A 19 7.66 -4.40 12.77
CA ARG A 19 9.01 -4.91 12.50
C ARG A 19 9.08 -6.36 11.97
N GLU A 20 8.18 -7.26 12.38
CA GLU A 20 8.16 -8.65 11.89
C GLU A 20 6.73 -9.18 11.69
N PRO A 21 6.33 -9.55 10.45
CA PRO A 21 7.02 -9.19 9.20
C PRO A 21 7.16 -7.66 9.09
N LEU A 22 8.18 -7.19 8.37
CA LEU A 22 8.44 -5.76 8.24
C LEU A 22 7.31 -5.14 7.41
N GLN A 23 6.58 -4.21 8.01
CA GLN A 23 5.48 -3.49 7.36
C GLN A 23 5.78 -2.01 7.42
N ALA A 24 5.66 -1.36 6.27
CA ALA A 24 5.87 0.08 6.18
C ALA A 24 4.84 0.71 5.26
N ARG A 25 4.49 1.96 5.56
CA ARG A 25 3.46 2.72 4.86
C ARG A 25 4.03 4.03 4.36
N LYS A 26 3.60 4.44 3.18
CA LYS A 26 3.95 5.75 2.60
C LYS A 26 2.70 6.36 1.99
N GLU A 27 2.36 7.56 2.43
CA GLU A 27 1.31 8.36 1.83
C GLU A 27 1.92 9.25 0.75
N TYR A 28 1.39 9.19 -0.48
CA TYR A 28 1.84 10.11 -1.53
C TYR A 28 1.01 11.39 -1.52
N ASP A 29 -0.30 11.24 -1.34
CA ASP A 29 -1.26 12.34 -1.17
C ASP A 29 -2.51 11.84 -0.40
N SER A 30 -3.53 12.68 -0.27
CA SER A 30 -4.76 12.36 0.47
C SER A 30 -5.59 11.22 -0.14
N ARG A 31 -5.26 10.77 -1.35
CA ARG A 31 -6.00 9.77 -2.14
C ARG A 31 -5.17 8.53 -2.44
N GLN A 32 -3.87 8.53 -2.17
CA GLN A 32 -2.99 7.41 -2.50
C GLN A 32 -2.09 7.01 -1.33
N VAL A 33 -2.16 5.73 -0.98
CA VAL A 33 -1.32 5.09 0.04
C VAL A 33 -0.63 3.87 -0.53
N ALA A 34 0.67 3.74 -0.27
CA ALA A 34 1.46 2.53 -0.48
C ALA A 34 1.72 1.81 0.85
N GLU A 35 1.55 0.50 0.83
CA GLU A 35 1.88 -0.40 1.93
C GLU A 35 2.85 -1.47 1.42
N VAL A 36 4.02 -1.55 2.05
CA VAL A 36 5.02 -2.58 1.79
C VAL A 36 4.97 -3.59 2.92
N THR A 37 4.94 -4.87 2.56
CA THR A 37 5.23 -5.99 3.48
C THR A 37 6.45 -6.73 2.97
N LEU A 38 7.42 -6.96 3.85
CA LEU A 38 8.65 -7.68 3.58
C LEU A 38 8.89 -8.75 4.65
N ASP A 39 9.10 -9.98 4.22
CA ASP A 39 9.44 -11.09 5.12
C ASP A 39 10.90 -11.54 4.97
N ASP A 40 11.35 -12.37 5.91
CA ASP A 40 12.73 -12.88 5.94
C ASP A 40 13.08 -13.78 4.74
N SER A 41 12.09 -14.20 3.95
CA SER A 41 12.33 -14.97 2.72
C SER A 41 12.69 -14.08 1.52
N GLY A 42 12.69 -12.75 1.70
CA GLY A 42 12.90 -11.76 0.64
C GLY A 42 11.65 -11.53 -0.21
N GLN A 43 10.48 -11.96 0.26
CA GLN A 43 9.22 -11.66 -0.42
C GLN A 43 8.81 -10.22 -0.12
N VAL A 44 8.75 -9.40 -1.17
CA VAL A 44 8.22 -8.04 -1.16
C VAL A 44 6.79 -8.08 -1.69
N ARG A 45 5.87 -7.45 -0.98
CA ARG A 45 4.53 -7.13 -1.47
C ARG A 45 4.31 -5.63 -1.33
N LEU A 46 4.01 -4.97 -2.44
CA LEU A 46 3.59 -3.58 -2.47
C LEU A 46 2.10 -3.54 -2.83
N VAL A 47 1.30 -2.98 -1.93
CA VAL A 47 -0.12 -2.69 -2.15
C VAL A 47 -0.27 -1.19 -2.28
N VAL A 48 -0.84 -0.73 -3.38
CA VAL A 48 -1.20 0.68 -3.53
C VAL A 48 -2.70 0.81 -3.67
N THR A 49 -3.26 1.61 -2.78
CA THR A 49 -4.68 1.95 -2.77
C THR A 49 -4.83 3.38 -3.25
N ARG A 50 -5.69 3.58 -4.26
CA ARG A 50 -6.05 4.89 -4.81
C ARG A 50 -7.54 5.13 -4.69
N ASP A 51 -7.92 6.31 -4.22
CA ASP A 51 -9.30 6.76 -4.30
C ASP A 51 -9.65 7.08 -5.75
N VAL A 52 -10.82 6.62 -6.20
CA VAL A 52 -11.35 6.97 -7.52
C VAL A 52 -12.14 8.28 -7.37
N ALA A 53 -11.70 9.32 -8.07
CA ALA A 53 -12.11 10.72 -7.90
C ALA A 53 -13.63 11.00 -7.90
N GLU A 54 -14.45 10.08 -8.42
CA GLU A 54 -15.89 10.30 -8.67
C GLU A 54 -16.83 9.38 -7.86
N THR A 55 -16.40 8.78 -6.75
CA THR A 55 -17.15 7.61 -6.22
C THR A 55 -17.58 7.67 -4.78
N LYS A 56 -17.46 8.84 -4.11
CA LYS A 56 -18.14 9.05 -2.82
C LYS A 56 -19.62 9.32 -3.10
N SER A 57 -20.41 8.25 -3.16
CA SER A 57 -21.87 8.37 -3.21
C SER A 57 -22.42 8.20 -1.80
N GLU A 58 -23.15 9.21 -1.35
CA GLU A 58 -23.96 9.12 -0.14
C GLU A 58 -25.41 8.91 -0.54
N LYS A 59 -26.05 7.87 0.01
CA LYS A 59 -27.49 7.66 -0.18
C LYS A 59 -28.18 7.32 1.12
N ARG A 60 -29.41 7.81 1.27
CA ARG A 60 -30.31 7.34 2.32
C ARG A 60 -31.05 6.11 1.83
N ALA A 61 -31.07 5.06 2.64
CA ALA A 61 -31.77 3.81 2.34
C ALA A 61 -32.67 3.44 3.52
N SER A 62 -33.83 2.86 3.24
CA SER A 62 -34.73 2.36 4.27
C SER A 62 -34.94 0.85 4.11
N ARG A 63 -34.69 0.07 5.17
CA ARG A 63 -34.85 -1.39 5.18
C ARG A 63 -35.31 -1.84 6.56
N ALA A 64 -36.27 -2.78 6.62
CA ALA A 64 -36.83 -3.31 7.88
C ALA A 64 -37.30 -2.22 8.86
N GLY A 65 -37.95 -1.17 8.35
CA GLY A 65 -38.46 -0.05 9.16
C GLY A 65 -37.39 0.90 9.72
N ARG A 66 -36.14 0.78 9.29
CA ARG A 66 -35.01 1.63 9.73
C ARG A 66 -34.46 2.44 8.56
N THR A 67 -34.06 3.68 8.83
CA THR A 67 -33.39 4.57 7.87
C THR A 67 -31.88 4.54 8.12
N TYR A 68 -31.11 4.36 7.05
CA TYR A 68 -29.65 4.27 7.05
C TYR A 68 -29.06 5.35 6.14
N GLN A 69 -27.89 5.85 6.51
CA GLN A 69 -27.03 6.64 5.62
C GLN A 69 -25.92 5.70 5.14
N VAL A 70 -25.86 5.48 3.83
CA VAL A 70 -24.91 4.56 3.21
C VAL A 70 -23.88 5.40 2.47
N TYR A 71 -22.62 5.24 2.87
CA TYR A 71 -21.46 5.79 2.20
C TYR A 71 -20.81 4.68 1.37
N VAL A 72 -20.67 4.91 0.07
CA VAL A 72 -19.89 4.04 -0.81
C VAL A 72 -18.70 4.84 -1.28
N GLU A 73 -17.51 4.26 -1.19
CA GLU A 73 -16.25 4.80 -1.69
C GLU A 73 -15.63 3.71 -2.56
N GLN A 74 -15.33 4.01 -3.83
CA GLN A 74 -14.62 3.05 -4.68
C GLN A 74 -13.12 3.35 -4.63
N LYS A 75 -12.36 2.28 -4.43
CA LYS A 75 -10.90 2.32 -4.41
C LYS A 75 -10.36 1.41 -5.50
N ARG A 76 -9.32 1.87 -6.18
CA ARG A 76 -8.51 1.02 -7.06
C ARG A 76 -7.33 0.49 -6.26
N VAL A 77 -7.19 -0.83 -6.21
CA VAL A 77 -6.08 -1.50 -5.54
C VAL A 77 -5.18 -2.11 -6.61
N THR A 78 -3.90 -1.72 -6.61
CA THR A 78 -2.86 -2.35 -7.42
C THR A 78 -1.95 -3.13 -6.47
N LEU A 79 -1.71 -4.40 -6.78
CA LEU A 79 -0.87 -5.29 -5.98
C LEU A 79 0.29 -5.80 -6.83
N VAL A 80 1.50 -5.59 -6.33
CA VAL A 80 2.72 -6.09 -6.96
C VAL A 80 3.45 -6.98 -5.96
N ASN A 81 3.69 -8.24 -6.34
CA ASN A 81 4.52 -9.17 -5.57
C ASN A 81 5.85 -9.35 -6.28
N TYR A 82 6.95 -9.28 -5.54
CA TYR A 82 8.29 -9.52 -6.05
C TYR A 82 9.10 -10.33 -5.04
N ARG A 83 9.94 -11.25 -5.51
CA ARG A 83 10.85 -12.00 -4.65
C ARG A 83 12.28 -11.57 -4.94
N LEU A 84 12.94 -10.98 -3.94
CA LEU A 84 14.33 -10.56 -4.02
C LEU A 84 15.24 -11.76 -4.32
N ARG A 85 16.16 -11.56 -5.24
CA ARG A 85 17.29 -12.44 -5.54
C ARG A 85 18.53 -11.95 -4.81
N ALA A 86 19.55 -12.80 -4.76
CA ALA A 86 20.84 -12.41 -4.22
C ALA A 86 21.43 -11.26 -5.06
N GLY A 87 21.77 -10.15 -4.40
CA GLY A 87 22.32 -8.95 -5.04
C GLY A 87 21.27 -7.93 -5.50
N ASP A 88 19.97 -8.22 -5.38
CA ASP A 88 18.95 -7.22 -5.66
C ASP A 88 19.01 -6.08 -4.64
N ASP A 89 18.94 -4.84 -5.15
CA ASP A 89 18.78 -3.66 -4.32
C ASP A 89 17.29 -3.42 -4.04
N LEU A 90 16.89 -3.54 -2.78
CA LEU A 90 15.50 -3.34 -2.36
C LEU A 90 14.97 -1.95 -2.75
N GLY A 91 15.83 -0.92 -2.72
CA GLY A 91 15.43 0.45 -3.06
C GLY A 91 15.07 0.60 -4.53
N ALA A 92 15.91 0.05 -5.41
CA ALA A 92 15.68 -0.01 -6.84
C ALA A 92 14.43 -0.83 -7.17
N VAL A 93 14.27 -2.00 -6.54
CA VAL A 93 13.09 -2.85 -6.73
C VAL A 93 11.80 -2.11 -6.34
N LEU A 94 11.76 -1.47 -5.17
CA LEU A 94 10.59 -0.70 -4.75
C LEU A 94 10.31 0.47 -5.70
N THR A 95 11.34 1.17 -6.17
CA THR A 95 11.19 2.27 -7.15
C THR A 95 10.61 1.78 -8.47
N GLU A 96 11.06 0.63 -8.99
CA GLU A 96 10.49 0.04 -10.21
C GLU A 96 9.05 -0.46 -10.00
N MET A 97 8.75 -1.08 -8.85
CA MET A 97 7.39 -1.47 -8.51
C MET A 97 6.45 -0.25 -8.45
N GLU A 98 6.89 0.85 -7.84
CA GLU A 98 6.15 2.13 -7.82
C GLU A 98 5.87 2.68 -9.23
N LYS A 99 6.81 2.52 -10.19
CA LYS A 99 6.60 2.93 -11.59
C LYS A 99 5.51 2.12 -12.30
N GLU A 100 5.45 0.81 -12.08
CA GLU A 100 4.35 -0.01 -12.62
C GLU A 100 2.99 0.42 -12.08
N ILE A 101 2.98 0.95 -10.86
CA ILE A 101 1.77 1.48 -10.25
C ILE A 101 1.41 2.84 -10.86
N ALA A 102 2.36 3.71 -11.20
CA ALA A 102 2.11 5.03 -11.77
C ALA A 102 1.53 5.03 -13.21
N LYS A 103 1.51 3.87 -13.88
CA LYS A 103 0.84 3.67 -15.18
C LYS A 103 -0.68 3.56 -15.03
#